data_AF-A0A947G4L0-F1
#
_entry.id   AF-A0A947G4L0-F1
#
_cell.length_a   1.000
_cell.length_b   1.000
_cell.length_c   1.000
_cell.angle_alpha   90.00
_cell.angle_beta   90.00
_cell.angle_gamma   90.00
#
_symmetry.space_group_name_H-M   'P 1'
#
loop_
_entity.id
_entity.type
_entity.pdbx_description
1 polymer ?
#
loop_
_entity_poly.entity_id
_entity_poly.type
_entity_poly.pdbx_seq_one_letter_code
_entity_poly.pdbx_strand_id
1 'polypeptide(L)'
;MMMWTALLALSACGDDGGTLGALDCDWVASDNCWKSHSDEILACAPDPELTGTFSADGTECLYSDGVRVEFDEPVVSGSTEAPTGLTVYRDDALCVRYQNGSGSGTAELELTTSSGSLVTSGTTSSFTLTCPDSSSYYTTDPLSLLQCEEGQFGLPGVVTTNSSTNFLGLELALGEEPGGADIDIVLFACSWE
;
A
#
# COMPACT_ATOMS: atom_id res chain seq x y z
N MET A 1 36.42 -10.12 47.60
CA MET A 1 36.24 -9.25 46.43
C MET A 1 36.62 -10.05 45.19
N MET A 2 35.64 -10.67 44.53
CA MET A 2 35.84 -11.42 43.30
C MET A 2 35.41 -10.53 42.13
N MET A 3 36.38 -10.18 41.29
CA MET A 3 36.23 -9.34 40.11
C MET A 3 35.88 -10.25 38.94
N TRP A 4 34.66 -10.16 38.43
CA TRP A 4 34.22 -10.85 37.21
C TRP A 4 34.53 -9.97 36.00
N THR A 5 35.41 -10.45 35.13
CA THR A 5 35.72 -9.82 33.84
C THR A 5 34.66 -10.26 32.83
N ALA A 6 33.74 -9.36 32.49
CA ALA A 6 32.78 -9.59 31.41
C ALA A 6 33.49 -9.38 30.06
N LEU A 7 33.62 -10.45 29.29
CA LEU A 7 34.02 -10.41 27.87
C LEU A 7 32.85 -9.83 27.07
N LEU A 8 33.01 -8.62 26.53
CA LEU A 8 32.14 -8.07 25.50
C LEU A 8 32.53 -8.68 24.15
N ALA A 9 31.76 -9.69 23.72
CA ALA A 9 31.79 -10.17 22.34
C ALA A 9 31.07 -9.14 21.46
N LEU A 10 31.84 -8.38 20.69
CA LEU A 10 31.34 -7.58 19.57
C LEU A 10 30.91 -8.59 18.48
N SER A 11 29.61 -8.87 18.42
CA SER A 11 28.99 -9.60 17.31
C SER A 11 29.19 -8.80 16.03
N ALA A 12 29.80 -9.46 15.05
CA ALA A 12 30.00 -8.99 13.70
C ALA A 12 28.71 -8.40 13.11
N CYS A 13 28.78 -7.21 12.52
CA CYS A 13 27.82 -6.77 11.53
C CYS A 13 27.88 -7.77 10.38
N GLY A 14 26.86 -8.64 10.30
CA GLY A 14 26.61 -9.45 9.13
C GLY A 14 26.27 -8.52 7.98
N ASP A 15 26.98 -8.71 6.87
CA ASP A 15 26.65 -8.18 5.56
C ASP A 15 25.33 -8.88 5.15
N ASP A 16 24.20 -8.41 5.68
CA ASP A 16 22.86 -8.90 5.33
C ASP A 16 22.48 -8.33 3.96
N GLY A 17 23.27 -8.67 2.95
CA GLY A 17 22.86 -8.61 1.55
C GLY A 17 21.74 -9.62 1.36
N GLY A 18 20.54 -9.26 1.83
CA GLY A 18 19.32 -10.03 1.67
C GLY A 18 19.23 -10.49 0.22
N THR A 19 19.17 -11.80 0.03
CA THR A 19 19.04 -12.36 -1.31
C THR A 19 17.66 -11.95 -1.81
N LEU A 20 17.60 -11.14 -2.87
CA LEU A 20 16.34 -10.77 -3.49
C LEU A 20 15.64 -12.05 -3.96
N GLY A 21 14.47 -12.33 -3.39
CA GLY A 21 13.57 -13.36 -3.89
C GLY A 21 13.03 -12.97 -5.26
N ALA A 22 12.68 -13.96 -6.08
CA ALA A 22 11.93 -13.68 -7.31
C ALA A 22 10.49 -13.31 -6.92
N LEU A 23 10.00 -12.23 -7.49
CA LEU A 23 8.57 -11.92 -7.52
C LEU A 23 8.02 -12.56 -8.80
N ASP A 24 7.51 -13.78 -8.69
CA ASP A 24 6.99 -14.61 -9.79
C ASP A 24 5.62 -15.21 -9.45
N CYS A 25 5.03 -16.00 -10.35
CA CYS A 25 3.71 -16.58 -10.11
C CYS A 25 3.66 -17.54 -8.91
N ASP A 26 4.77 -18.20 -8.55
CA ASP A 26 4.80 -19.07 -7.37
C ASP A 26 4.74 -18.23 -6.11
N TRP A 27 5.44 -17.09 -6.07
CA TRP A 27 5.31 -16.13 -4.98
C TRP A 27 3.88 -15.57 -4.88
N VAL A 28 3.28 -15.18 -6.01
CA VAL A 28 1.91 -14.65 -6.07
C VAL A 28 0.90 -15.68 -5.55
N ALA A 29 1.07 -16.95 -5.92
CA ALA A 29 0.21 -18.04 -5.47
C ALA A 29 0.42 -18.41 -3.98
N SER A 30 1.57 -18.07 -3.41
CA SER A 30 1.91 -18.42 -2.02
C SER A 30 1.18 -17.56 -0.99
N ASP A 31 1.22 -17.99 0.28
CA ASP A 31 0.88 -17.14 1.42
C ASP A 31 2.08 -16.21 1.70
N ASN A 32 1.95 -14.96 1.26
CA ASN A 32 3.02 -13.96 1.33
C ASN A 32 2.60 -12.75 2.16
N CYS A 33 3.55 -11.86 2.48
CA CYS A 33 3.27 -10.69 3.30
C CYS A 33 2.25 -9.75 2.65
N TRP A 34 2.19 -9.68 1.32
CA TRP A 34 1.21 -8.84 0.63
C TRP A 34 -0.23 -9.28 0.89
N LYS A 35 -0.52 -10.59 0.84
CA LYS A 35 -1.86 -11.12 1.13
C LYS A 35 -2.31 -10.78 2.55
N SER A 36 -1.43 -10.94 3.55
CA SER A 36 -1.74 -10.55 4.93
C SER A 36 -2.07 -9.06 5.07
N HIS A 37 -1.29 -8.19 4.41
CA HIS A 37 -1.57 -6.76 4.39
C HIS A 37 -2.87 -6.43 3.65
N SER A 38 -3.18 -7.13 2.55
CA SER A 38 -4.40 -6.94 1.76
C SER A 38 -5.65 -7.28 2.58
N ASP A 39 -5.62 -8.40 3.30
CA ASP A 39 -6.71 -8.82 4.19
C ASP A 39 -6.95 -7.76 5.29
N GLU A 40 -5.87 -7.21 5.86
CA GLU A 40 -5.96 -6.14 6.86
C GLU A 40 -6.54 -4.84 6.27
N ILE A 41 -6.11 -4.44 5.06
CA ILE A 41 -6.69 -3.28 4.37
C ILE A 41 -8.19 -3.48 4.14
N LEU A 42 -8.59 -4.64 3.62
CA LEU A 42 -9.99 -4.95 3.35
C LEU A 42 -10.83 -4.96 4.62
N ALA A 43 -10.28 -5.42 5.74
CA ALA A 43 -10.94 -5.35 7.04
C ALA A 43 -11.10 -3.92 7.56
N CYS A 44 -10.26 -2.99 7.11
CA CYS A 44 -10.32 -1.58 7.46
C CYS A 44 -11.27 -0.78 6.55
N ALA A 45 -11.51 -1.24 5.31
CA ALA A 45 -12.30 -0.54 4.32
C ALA A 45 -13.78 -0.40 4.72
N PRO A 46 -14.40 0.79 4.53
CA PRO A 46 -15.82 0.99 4.80
C PRO A 46 -16.69 0.00 4.01
N ASP A 47 -17.95 -0.16 4.42
CA ASP A 47 -18.92 -0.92 3.62
C ASP A 47 -18.97 -0.34 2.18
N PRO A 48 -18.84 -1.19 1.13
CA PRO A 48 -18.75 -0.72 -0.26
C PRO A 48 -20.01 -0.01 -0.78
N GLU A 49 -21.15 -0.13 -0.08
CA GLU A 49 -22.37 0.61 -0.40
C GLU A 49 -22.39 2.02 0.24
N LEU A 50 -21.43 2.34 1.11
CA LEU A 50 -21.33 3.64 1.76
C LEU A 50 -20.46 4.62 0.97
N THR A 51 -20.87 5.88 1.01
CA THR A 51 -20.06 7.01 0.55
C THR A 51 -19.82 7.91 1.75
N GLY A 52 -18.56 8.16 2.06
CA GLY A 52 -18.15 9.08 3.10
C GLY A 52 -18.34 10.54 2.68
N THR A 53 -18.25 11.43 3.65
CA THR A 53 -18.38 12.88 3.44
C THR A 53 -17.07 13.56 3.77
N PHE A 54 -16.57 14.38 2.85
CA PHE A 54 -15.38 15.20 3.10
C PHE A 54 -15.66 16.26 4.17
N SER A 55 -14.68 16.50 5.04
CA SER A 55 -14.64 17.69 5.87
C SER A 55 -14.52 18.95 4.99
N ALA A 56 -14.96 20.09 5.51
CA ALA A 56 -14.95 21.35 4.76
C ALA A 56 -13.54 21.82 4.33
N ASP A 57 -12.51 21.38 5.04
CA ASP A 57 -11.10 21.63 4.73
C ASP A 57 -10.45 20.52 3.89
N GLY A 58 -11.18 19.46 3.53
CA GLY A 58 -10.69 18.36 2.70
C GLY A 58 -9.64 17.46 3.36
N THR A 59 -9.44 17.57 4.67
CA THR A 59 -8.44 16.80 5.42
C THR A 59 -8.97 15.47 5.94
N GLU A 60 -10.29 15.30 6.00
CA GLU A 60 -10.93 14.07 6.47
C GLU A 60 -12.06 13.64 5.55
N CYS A 61 -12.34 12.35 5.55
CA CYS A 61 -13.55 11.76 4.99
C CYS A 61 -14.16 10.78 6.00
N LEU A 62 -15.43 11.01 6.34
CA LEU A 62 -16.13 10.30 7.41
C LEU A 62 -17.23 9.41 6.85
N TYR A 63 -17.29 8.16 7.30
CA TYR A 63 -18.29 7.17 6.95
C TYR A 63 -19.26 6.93 8.11
N SER A 64 -20.49 6.54 7.79
CA SER A 64 -21.54 6.30 8.78
C SER A 64 -21.34 5.00 9.58
N ASP A 65 -20.47 4.11 9.13
CA ASP A 65 -20.08 2.86 9.80
C ASP A 65 -18.93 3.02 10.80
N GLY A 66 -18.43 4.25 11.00
CA GLY A 66 -17.35 4.54 11.94
C GLY A 66 -15.95 4.50 11.34
N VAL A 67 -15.81 4.31 10.03
CA VAL A 67 -14.54 4.52 9.32
C VAL A 67 -14.28 6.02 9.13
N ARG A 68 -13.03 6.43 9.37
CA ARG A 68 -12.52 7.78 9.08
C ARG A 68 -11.24 7.66 8.25
N VAL A 69 -11.13 8.43 7.17
CA VAL A 69 -9.89 8.58 6.41
C VAL A 69 -9.35 9.99 6.64
N GLU A 70 -8.14 10.11 7.15
CA GLU A 70 -7.41 11.37 7.31
C GLU A 70 -6.36 11.49 6.20
N PHE A 71 -6.24 12.66 5.58
CA PHE A 71 -5.27 12.95 4.54
C PHE A 71 -4.13 13.80 5.09
N ASP A 72 -2.89 13.51 4.68
CA ASP A 72 -1.73 14.32 5.09
C ASP A 72 -1.83 15.75 4.55
N GLU A 73 -2.47 15.90 3.40
CA GLU A 73 -2.70 17.15 2.70
C GLU A 73 -4.18 17.26 2.31
N PRO A 74 -4.75 18.48 2.33
CA PRO A 74 -6.12 18.71 1.88
C PRO A 74 -6.37 18.17 0.47
N VAL A 75 -7.39 17.31 0.34
CA VAL A 75 -7.87 16.89 -0.98
C VAL A 75 -8.60 18.07 -1.61
N VAL A 76 -8.20 18.45 -2.82
CA VAL A 76 -8.82 19.55 -3.57
C VAL A 76 -9.88 18.98 -4.52
N SER A 77 -11.11 19.48 -4.44
CA SER A 77 -12.19 19.11 -5.36
C SER A 77 -11.76 19.30 -6.82
N GLY A 78 -11.93 18.25 -7.63
CA GLY A 78 -11.53 18.23 -9.05
C GLY A 78 -10.04 17.98 -9.30
N SER A 79 -9.22 17.76 -8.27
CA SER A 79 -7.84 17.30 -8.45
C SER A 79 -7.80 15.84 -8.93
N THR A 80 -6.83 15.55 -9.79
CA THR A 80 -6.46 14.19 -10.21
C THR A 80 -5.14 13.75 -9.57
N GLU A 81 -4.59 14.54 -8.65
CA GLU A 81 -3.37 14.19 -7.94
C GLU A 81 -3.70 13.24 -6.80
N ALA A 82 -2.89 12.18 -6.65
CA ALA A 82 -2.97 11.32 -5.49
C ALA A 82 -2.45 12.02 -4.24
N PRO A 83 -3.10 11.81 -3.07
CA PRO A 83 -2.57 12.34 -1.83
C PRO A 83 -1.17 11.75 -1.57
N THR A 84 -0.28 12.54 -1.00
CA THR A 84 1.05 12.07 -0.59
C THR A 84 0.98 11.05 0.54
N GLY A 85 -0.10 11.06 1.31
CA GLY A 85 -0.41 10.01 2.25
C GLY A 85 -1.81 10.16 2.85
N LEU A 86 -2.31 9.06 3.39
CA LEU A 86 -3.57 9.00 4.14
C LEU A 86 -3.49 7.99 5.28
N THR A 87 -4.36 8.12 6.27
CA THR A 87 -4.50 7.20 7.40
C THR A 87 -5.96 6.82 7.55
N VAL A 88 -6.24 5.53 7.57
CA VAL A 88 -7.57 4.96 7.79
C VAL A 88 -7.69 4.57 9.26
N TYR A 89 -8.74 5.05 9.90
CA TYR A 89 -9.15 4.68 11.24
C TYR A 89 -10.47 3.92 11.18
N ARG A 90 -10.61 2.92 12.05
CA ARG A 90 -11.86 2.22 12.31
C ARG A 90 -12.11 2.24 13.81
N ASP A 91 -13.26 2.73 14.23
CA ASP A 91 -13.59 2.87 15.65
C ASP A 91 -12.50 3.62 16.45
N ASP A 92 -11.96 4.70 15.86
CA ASP A 92 -10.84 5.52 16.37
C ASP A 92 -9.49 4.79 16.54
N ALA A 93 -9.37 3.53 16.14
CA ALA A 93 -8.09 2.83 16.07
C ALA A 93 -7.44 3.01 14.69
N LEU A 94 -6.14 3.32 14.67
CA LEU A 94 -5.36 3.33 13.42
C LEU A 94 -5.40 1.92 12.83
N CYS A 95 -5.85 1.85 11.57
CA CYS A 95 -6.09 0.61 10.87
C CYS A 95 -5.07 0.42 9.73
N VAL A 96 -4.95 1.42 8.86
CA VAL A 96 -3.98 1.45 7.75
C VAL A 96 -3.36 2.83 7.65
N ARG A 97 -2.06 2.88 7.36
CA ARG A 97 -1.37 4.09 6.92
C ARG A 97 -0.79 3.86 5.54
N TYR A 98 -1.03 4.81 4.65
CA TYR A 98 -0.52 4.83 3.29
C TYR A 98 0.36 6.06 3.12
N GLN A 99 1.54 5.89 2.52
CA GLN A 99 2.44 6.99 2.20
C GLN A 99 3.10 6.77 0.85
N ASN A 100 2.90 7.73 -0.06
CA ASN A 100 3.63 7.81 -1.32
C ASN A 100 5.03 8.38 -1.06
N GLY A 101 6.07 7.66 -1.49
CA GLY A 101 7.43 8.17 -1.52
C GLY A 101 7.58 9.22 -2.61
N SER A 102 8.32 10.28 -2.31
CA SER A 102 8.62 11.39 -3.23
C SER A 102 9.90 11.11 -4.02
N GLY A 103 9.88 10.06 -4.86
CA GLY A 103 10.98 9.69 -5.73
C GLY A 103 10.82 10.28 -7.14
N SER A 104 11.83 10.99 -7.66
CA SER A 104 11.83 11.40 -9.07
C SER A 104 12.01 10.17 -9.97
N GLY A 105 10.92 9.64 -10.53
CA GLY A 105 10.95 8.58 -11.56
C GLY A 105 10.78 7.14 -11.05
N THR A 106 10.63 6.96 -9.73
CA THR A 106 10.28 5.68 -9.12
C THR A 106 9.03 5.91 -8.29
N ALA A 107 7.97 5.14 -8.56
CA ALA A 107 6.82 5.11 -7.66
C ALA A 107 7.23 4.30 -6.43
N GLU A 108 7.23 4.93 -5.25
CA GLU A 108 7.47 4.26 -3.98
C GLU A 108 6.21 4.41 -3.13
N LEU A 109 5.86 3.34 -2.43
CA LEU A 109 4.73 3.28 -1.53
C LEU A 109 5.15 2.54 -0.27
N GLU A 110 4.97 3.18 0.89
CA GLU A 110 4.91 2.51 2.18
C GLU A 110 3.46 2.31 2.65
N LEU A 111 3.12 1.06 2.94
CA LEU A 111 1.87 0.64 3.54
C LEU A 111 2.15 0.10 4.95
N THR A 112 1.59 0.73 5.98
CA THR A 112 1.67 0.23 7.36
C THR A 112 0.32 -0.28 7.82
N THR A 113 0.28 -1.51 8.30
CA THR A 113 -0.89 -2.13 8.92
C THR A 113 -0.49 -2.76 10.27
N SER A 114 -1.35 -3.57 10.88
CA SER A 114 -1.02 -4.26 12.13
C SER A 114 0.08 -5.32 11.97
N SER A 115 0.23 -5.87 10.75
CA SER A 115 1.31 -6.78 10.36
C SER A 115 2.68 -6.13 10.17
N GLY A 116 2.77 -4.79 10.17
CA GLY A 116 4.02 -4.03 10.04
C GLY A 116 4.02 -3.08 8.85
N SER A 117 5.21 -2.68 8.38
CA SER A 117 5.36 -1.86 7.16
C SER A 117 5.79 -2.72 5.98
N LEU A 118 5.08 -2.56 4.87
CA LEU A 118 5.40 -3.11 3.56
C LEU A 118 5.77 -1.94 2.64
N VAL A 119 6.91 -2.06 1.97
CA VAL A 119 7.39 -1.01 1.04
C VAL A 119 7.44 -1.58 -0.36
N THR A 120 6.82 -0.89 -1.30
CA THR A 120 6.94 -1.20 -2.73
C THR A 120 7.69 -0.08 -3.42
N SER A 121 8.49 -0.44 -4.43
CA SER A 121 9.14 0.53 -5.30
C SER A 121 9.21 -0.03 -6.71
N GLY A 122 8.89 0.79 -7.71
CA GLY A 122 8.80 0.30 -9.08
C GLY A 122 8.94 1.34 -10.16
N THR A 123 9.27 0.84 -11.34
CA THR A 123 9.20 1.50 -12.64
C THR A 123 8.32 0.65 -13.55
N THR A 124 8.09 1.09 -14.79
CA THR A 124 7.40 0.27 -15.80
C THR A 124 8.16 -1.02 -16.16
N SER A 125 9.46 -1.10 -15.83
CA SER A 125 10.34 -2.22 -16.17
C SER A 125 10.82 -3.02 -14.97
N SER A 126 10.45 -2.64 -13.75
CA SER A 126 10.91 -3.32 -12.56
C SER A 126 10.00 -3.04 -11.37
N PHE A 127 9.87 -4.01 -10.49
CA PHE A 127 9.09 -3.85 -9.27
C PHE A 127 9.76 -4.61 -8.12
N THR A 128 9.86 -3.95 -6.98
CA THR A 128 10.41 -4.48 -5.74
C THR A 128 9.36 -4.35 -4.65
N LEU A 129 9.18 -5.42 -3.88
CA LEU A 129 8.39 -5.42 -2.67
C LEU A 129 9.28 -5.83 -1.50
N THR A 130 9.21 -5.10 -0.39
CA THR A 130 9.90 -5.40 0.85
C THR A 130 8.89 -5.61 1.96
N CYS A 131 8.94 -6.79 2.57
CA CYS A 131 8.06 -7.19 3.66
C CYS A 131 8.55 -6.64 5.03
N PRO A 132 7.70 -6.68 6.08
CA PRO A 132 8.08 -6.23 7.43
C PRO A 132 9.28 -6.98 8.04
N ASP A 133 9.54 -8.21 7.61
CA ASP A 133 10.67 -9.03 8.04
C ASP A 133 11.98 -8.68 7.31
N SER A 134 11.99 -7.61 6.52
CA SER A 134 13.09 -7.17 5.65
C SER A 134 13.40 -8.11 4.47
N SER A 135 12.58 -9.12 4.21
CA SER A 135 12.68 -9.89 2.97
C SER A 135 12.22 -9.03 1.78
N SER A 136 12.93 -9.13 0.66
CA SER A 136 12.62 -8.38 -0.56
C SER A 136 12.44 -9.30 -1.76
N TYR A 137 11.45 -9.00 -2.58
CA TYR A 137 11.07 -9.73 -3.77
C TYR A 137 11.09 -8.79 -4.97
N TYR A 138 11.60 -9.27 -6.11
CA TYR A 138 11.88 -8.45 -7.27
C TYR A 138 11.48 -9.10 -8.59
N THR A 139 10.98 -8.30 -9.53
CA THR A 139 10.76 -8.68 -10.93
C THR A 139 11.24 -7.59 -11.88
N THR A 140 11.71 -7.98 -13.07
CA THR A 140 11.97 -7.08 -14.22
C THR A 140 10.80 -7.03 -15.21
N ASP A 141 9.73 -7.78 -14.94
CA ASP A 141 8.57 -7.85 -15.82
C ASP A 141 7.30 -7.88 -14.96
N PRO A 142 6.93 -6.75 -14.33
CA PRO A 142 5.75 -6.68 -13.47
C PRO A 142 4.45 -7.03 -14.22
N LEU A 143 4.39 -6.78 -15.53
CA LEU A 143 3.22 -7.12 -16.35
C LEU A 143 3.05 -8.64 -16.52
N SER A 144 4.13 -9.41 -16.48
CA SER A 144 4.02 -10.88 -16.50
C SER A 144 3.27 -11.44 -15.29
N LEU A 145 3.24 -10.71 -14.16
CA LEU A 145 2.54 -11.14 -12.95
C LEU A 145 1.01 -11.12 -13.11
N LEU A 146 0.48 -10.29 -14.00
CA LEU A 146 -0.96 -10.27 -14.33
C LEU A 146 -1.42 -11.55 -15.05
N GLN A 147 -0.48 -12.30 -15.63
CA GLN A 147 -0.76 -13.58 -16.29
C GLN A 147 -0.83 -14.75 -15.30
N CYS A 148 -0.47 -14.53 -14.03
CA CYS A 148 -0.65 -15.52 -12.99
C CYS A 148 -2.16 -15.68 -12.69
N GLU A 149 -2.61 -16.90 -12.39
CA GLU A 149 -4.03 -17.19 -12.11
C GLU A 149 -4.59 -16.34 -10.95
N GLU A 150 -3.77 -16.07 -9.92
CA GLU A 150 -4.12 -15.19 -8.79
C GLU A 150 -3.65 -13.73 -8.99
N GLY A 151 -2.95 -13.42 -10.08
CA GLY A 151 -2.37 -12.10 -10.33
C GLY A 151 -3.39 -11.01 -10.66
N GLN A 152 -4.60 -11.39 -11.06
CA GLN A 152 -5.64 -10.45 -11.50
C GLN A 152 -6.29 -9.66 -10.35
N PHE A 153 -6.15 -10.09 -9.10
CA PHE A 153 -6.83 -9.49 -7.94
C PHE A 153 -5.95 -9.31 -6.70
N GLY A 154 -4.65 -9.62 -6.79
CA GLY A 154 -3.76 -9.72 -5.63
C GLY A 154 -2.35 -9.17 -5.86
N LEU A 155 -2.18 -8.33 -6.88
CA LEU A 155 -1.00 -7.51 -7.13
C LEU A 155 -0.69 -6.57 -5.94
N PRO A 156 0.54 -6.24 -5.48
CA PRO A 156 0.79 -4.99 -4.77
C PRO A 156 0.76 -3.80 -5.73
N GLY A 157 0.10 -2.68 -5.40
CA GLY A 157 -0.16 -1.58 -6.34
C GLY A 157 -0.20 -0.20 -5.67
N VAL A 158 -0.40 0.86 -6.47
CA VAL A 158 -0.31 2.27 -6.05
C VAL A 158 -1.68 2.96 -5.99
N VAL A 159 -1.91 3.85 -5.01
CA VAL A 159 -3.11 4.71 -4.94
C VAL A 159 -3.10 5.70 -6.10
N THR A 160 -4.20 5.74 -6.81
CA THR A 160 -4.53 6.78 -7.80
C THR A 160 -5.77 7.54 -7.33
N THR A 161 -6.18 8.56 -8.08
CA THR A 161 -7.45 9.28 -7.84
C THR A 161 -8.15 9.43 -9.18
N ASN A 162 -9.46 9.18 -9.20
CA ASN A 162 -10.24 9.34 -10.42
C ASN A 162 -11.20 10.53 -10.29
N SER A 163 -11.14 11.44 -11.26
CA SER A 163 -11.87 12.71 -11.22
C SER A 163 -13.26 12.65 -11.82
N SER A 164 -13.66 11.50 -12.39
CA SER A 164 -14.91 11.36 -13.13
C SER A 164 -16.15 11.45 -12.25
N THR A 165 -16.02 11.34 -10.92
CA THR A 165 -17.19 11.26 -10.04
C THR A 165 -17.07 12.00 -8.68
N ASN A 166 -15.98 12.71 -8.37
CA ASN A 166 -15.62 13.12 -6.98
C ASN A 166 -15.32 11.91 -6.08
N PHE A 167 -14.46 10.99 -6.51
CA PHE A 167 -14.13 9.80 -5.72
C PHE A 167 -12.61 9.77 -5.50
N LEU A 168 -12.21 9.29 -4.33
CA LEU A 168 -10.83 8.96 -4.03
C LEU A 168 -10.80 7.45 -3.78
N GLY A 169 -10.34 6.65 -4.73
CA GLY A 169 -10.18 5.21 -4.53
C GLY A 169 -8.71 4.88 -4.32
N LEU A 170 -8.36 4.06 -3.30
CA LEU A 170 -7.10 3.32 -3.37
C LEU A 170 -7.27 2.25 -4.43
N GLU A 171 -6.94 2.61 -5.67
CA GLU A 171 -6.74 1.63 -6.71
C GLU A 171 -5.41 0.93 -6.45
N LEU A 172 -5.31 -0.28 -6.95
CA LEU A 172 -4.12 -1.10 -6.80
C LEU A 172 -3.55 -1.28 -8.19
N ALA A 173 -3.07 -0.16 -8.75
CA ALA A 173 -2.71 -0.07 -10.14
C ALA A 173 -1.42 -0.84 -10.42
N LEU A 174 -1.50 -1.76 -11.38
CA LEU A 174 -0.36 -2.47 -11.94
C LEU A 174 -0.32 -2.32 -13.46
N GLY A 175 -0.15 -1.07 -13.89
CA GLY A 175 0.05 -0.71 -15.29
C GLY A 175 -1.21 -0.73 -16.14
N GLU A 176 -1.26 0.18 -17.11
CA GLU A 176 -2.32 0.22 -18.13
C GLU A 176 -2.21 -1.02 -19.03
N GLU A 177 -3.26 -1.84 -19.08
CA GLU A 177 -3.40 -2.89 -20.09
C GLU A 177 -3.39 -2.27 -21.50
N PRO A 178 -2.76 -2.90 -22.52
CA PRO A 178 -2.94 -2.53 -23.91
C PRO A 178 -4.36 -2.92 -24.36
N GLY A 179 -5.35 -2.12 -23.98
CA GLY A 179 -6.77 -2.43 -24.08
C GLY A 179 -7.69 -1.55 -23.22
N GLY A 180 -7.16 -0.85 -22.21
CA GLY A 180 -7.80 0.31 -21.56
C GLY A 180 -8.97 0.02 -20.61
N ALA A 181 -8.97 -1.12 -19.91
CA ALA A 181 -9.88 -1.34 -18.79
C ALA A 181 -9.06 -1.56 -17.52
N ASP A 182 -9.03 -0.55 -16.66
CA ASP A 182 -8.42 -0.64 -15.34
C ASP A 182 -9.33 -1.46 -14.42
N ILE A 183 -8.75 -2.40 -13.66
CA ILE A 183 -9.48 -3.15 -12.62
C ILE A 183 -9.33 -2.35 -11.33
N ASP A 184 -10.29 -1.46 -11.10
CA ASP A 184 -10.28 -0.56 -9.95
C ASP A 184 -11.03 -1.20 -8.79
N ILE A 185 -10.31 -1.60 -7.73
CA ILE A 185 -10.92 -1.89 -6.44
C ILE A 185 -11.06 -0.56 -5.70
N VAL A 186 -12.28 -0.01 -5.68
CA VAL A 186 -12.56 1.22 -4.93
C VAL A 186 -12.67 0.87 -3.44
N LEU A 187 -11.61 1.16 -2.67
CA LEU A 187 -11.61 0.89 -1.23
C LEU A 187 -12.30 1.97 -0.39
N PHE A 188 -12.40 3.20 -0.89
CA PHE A 188 -13.12 4.29 -0.24
C PHE A 188 -13.76 5.19 -1.30
N ALA A 189 -14.86 5.84 -0.93
CA ALA A 189 -15.61 6.77 -1.78
C ALA A 189 -16.03 7.96 -0.92
N CYS A 190 -15.61 9.17 -1.29
CA CYS A 190 -15.82 10.38 -0.49
C CYS A 190 -16.42 11.49 -1.35
N SER A 191 -17.57 12.02 -0.97
CA SER A 191 -18.22 13.14 -1.68
C SER A 191 -18.12 14.45 -0.90
N TRP A 192 -18.07 15.57 -1.63
CA TRP A 192 -18.31 16.90 -1.06
C TRP A 192 -19.82 17.11 -0.85
N GLU A 193 -20.20 17.80 0.23
CA GLU A 193 -21.59 18.27 0.43
C GLU A 193 -21.98 19.41 -0.53
#